data_AF-A0AAJ0U881-F1
#
_entry.id   AF-A0AAJ0U881-F1
#
_cell.length_a   1.000
_cell.length_b   1.000
_cell.length_c   1.000
_cell.angle_alpha   90.00
_cell.angle_beta   90.00
_cell.angle_gamma   90.00
#
_symmetry.space_group_name_H-M   'P 1'
#
loop_
_entity.id
_entity.type
_entity.pdbx_description
1 polymer ?
#
loop_
_entity_poly.entity_id
_entity_poly.type
_entity_poly.pdbx_seq_one_letter_code
_entity_poly.pdbx_strand_id
1 'polypeptide(L)'
;MTLQHALKTAALAGCLSTFAFSPAISADTTVNGSGASFPFPLYAKWAKDFSKKNKDARVQYQAVGSGAGIRAFIAETVDFAASDAAMNDEEISKVPTDKGVVLLPMTAGEVVLSYNLPGSPELKLPRDVMIDIFLGKLDSWKDERIAEANPDIDLPDDKITVVRRSDSSGTTYVFTGHLAAVSEEFAEQVGHGKSVNWPKSFVGAPKNDGVAAMIKQTPGAIGYIEYGYAEATGQPMAILQNKAGNFVKPGEESGKAALASAEFPSTDLPGYEGTPDLRVWVSDPAGDDAYPIATFTWMLLYQHQDEEKAQVLRDFIEYGLTKGQKDAPKMGYIPLPDNVKAKVEDAMKLVGGEK
;
A
#
# COMPACT_ATOMS: atom_id res chain seq x y z
N MET A 1 55.43 -50.71 62.64
CA MET A 1 53.98 -50.91 62.79
C MET A 1 53.37 -49.54 63.10
N THR A 2 52.22 -49.20 62.48
CA THR A 2 51.41 -47.96 62.64
C THR A 2 52.06 -46.64 62.17
N LEU A 3 51.73 -46.11 60.99
CA LEU A 3 50.56 -45.32 60.52
C LEU A 3 50.67 -43.80 60.81
N GLN A 4 50.98 -43.07 59.74
CA GLN A 4 50.54 -41.72 59.31
C GLN A 4 50.11 -40.67 60.37
N HIS A 5 50.73 -39.48 60.34
CA HIS A 5 50.21 -38.28 59.65
C HIS A 5 51.16 -37.10 59.90
N ALA A 6 51.72 -36.55 58.82
CA ALA A 6 52.56 -35.35 58.85
C ALA A 6 51.71 -34.11 58.54
N LEU A 7 51.81 -33.09 59.40
CA LEU A 7 51.38 -31.72 59.17
C LEU A 7 51.98 -31.16 57.87
N LYS A 8 51.15 -30.52 57.03
CA LYS A 8 51.61 -29.43 56.15
C LYS A 8 50.57 -28.31 56.12
N THR A 9 50.99 -27.18 56.63
CA THR A 9 50.47 -25.83 56.37
C THR A 9 50.44 -25.56 54.86
N ALA A 10 49.34 -24.98 54.37
CA ALA A 10 49.29 -24.31 53.07
C ALA A 10 48.33 -23.12 53.13
N ALA A 11 48.75 -22.06 52.46
CA ALA A 11 48.38 -20.67 52.67
C ALA A 11 46.96 -20.29 52.23
N LEU A 12 46.43 -19.28 52.91
CA LEU A 12 45.24 -18.53 52.59
C LEU A 12 45.47 -17.72 51.30
N ALA A 13 44.73 -18.01 50.23
CA ALA A 13 44.61 -17.14 49.06
C ALA A 13 43.12 -16.93 48.77
N GLY A 14 42.64 -15.74 49.09
CA GLY A 14 41.28 -15.32 48.79
C GLY A 14 41.12 -15.04 47.30
N CYS A 15 40.30 -15.85 46.61
CA CYS A 15 39.75 -15.50 45.31
C CYS A 15 38.43 -14.74 45.54
N LEU A 16 38.47 -13.41 45.41
CA LEU A 16 37.27 -12.64 45.10
C LEU A 16 36.84 -13.03 43.68
N SER A 17 35.83 -13.88 43.55
CA SER A 17 35.16 -14.14 42.28
C SER A 17 34.32 -12.91 41.93
N THR A 18 34.88 -12.01 41.13
CA THR A 18 34.11 -10.98 40.42
C THR A 18 33.19 -11.67 39.42
N PHE A 19 31.88 -11.70 39.71
CA PHE A 19 30.88 -11.99 38.68
C PHE A 19 31.00 -10.90 37.62
N ALA A 20 31.59 -11.23 36.47
CA ALA A 20 31.52 -10.39 35.30
C ALA A 20 30.05 -10.35 34.85
N PHE A 21 29.41 -9.19 35.02
CA PHE A 21 28.21 -8.87 34.25
C PHE A 21 28.62 -8.86 32.78
N SER A 22 28.29 -9.92 32.04
CA SER A 22 28.25 -9.85 30.59
C SER A 22 27.22 -8.77 30.22
N PRO A 23 27.55 -7.79 29.36
CA PRO A 23 26.52 -6.92 28.82
C PRO A 23 25.51 -7.81 28.09
N ALA A 24 24.22 -7.65 28.41
CA ALA A 24 23.16 -8.26 27.64
C ALA A 24 23.39 -7.85 26.17
N ILE A 25 23.56 -8.85 25.31
CA ILE A 25 23.47 -8.63 23.87
C ILE A 25 22.06 -8.05 23.66
N SER A 26 21.97 -6.79 23.22
CA SER A 26 20.70 -6.16 22.88
C SER A 26 19.94 -7.13 21.98
N ALA A 27 18.75 -7.57 22.41
CA ALA A 27 17.95 -8.45 21.58
C ALA A 27 17.56 -7.68 20.31
N ASP A 28 17.72 -8.30 19.15
CA ASP A 28 17.27 -7.71 17.88
C ASP A 28 15.73 -7.55 17.92
N THR A 29 15.23 -6.32 18.08
CA THR A 29 13.79 -6.05 18.05
C THR A 29 13.30 -6.15 16.61
N THR A 30 12.38 -7.08 16.36
CA THR A 30 11.77 -7.28 15.04
C THR A 30 10.31 -6.89 15.07
N VAL A 31 9.91 -6.03 14.14
CA VAL A 31 8.51 -5.66 13.88
C VAL A 31 8.05 -6.29 12.58
N ASN A 32 6.88 -6.92 12.62
CA ASN A 32 6.29 -7.65 11.51
C ASN A 32 5.02 -6.92 11.05
N GLY A 33 4.98 -6.59 9.77
CA GLY A 33 3.80 -6.00 9.15
C GLY A 33 3.29 -6.80 7.96
N SER A 34 2.02 -6.62 7.66
CA SER A 34 1.41 -7.21 6.47
C SER A 34 0.31 -6.34 5.88
N GLY A 35 0.02 -6.51 4.59
CA GLY A 35 -1.18 -5.93 3.99
C GLY A 35 -1.01 -5.61 2.52
N ALA A 36 -1.31 -4.36 2.16
CA ALA A 36 -1.34 -3.85 0.81
C ALA A 36 -0.13 -4.27 -0.04
N SER A 37 -0.40 -4.83 -1.21
CA SER A 37 0.63 -5.06 -2.23
C SER A 37 1.03 -3.77 -2.94
N PHE A 38 0.17 -2.75 -2.95
CA PHE A 38 0.41 -1.48 -3.64
C PHE A 38 1.70 -0.78 -3.19
N PRO A 39 1.98 -0.53 -1.89
CA PRO A 39 3.24 0.08 -1.45
C PRO A 39 4.38 -0.92 -1.23
N PHE A 40 4.18 -2.21 -1.50
CA PHE A 40 5.14 -3.25 -1.12
C PHE A 40 6.56 -3.01 -1.68
N PRO A 41 6.76 -2.67 -2.97
CA PRO A 41 8.08 -2.31 -3.49
C PRO A 41 8.78 -1.23 -2.66
N LEU A 42 8.08 -0.14 -2.34
CA LEU A 42 8.63 0.98 -1.57
C LEU A 42 8.95 0.57 -0.13
N TYR A 43 8.00 -0.08 0.56
CA TYR A 43 8.19 -0.51 1.95
C TYR A 43 9.29 -1.57 2.08
N ALA A 44 9.41 -2.50 1.15
CA ALA A 44 10.49 -3.48 1.14
C ALA A 44 11.87 -2.81 0.99
N LYS A 45 11.97 -1.78 0.14
CA LYS A 45 13.20 -1.00 0.03
C LYS A 45 13.49 -0.20 1.30
N TRP A 46 12.50 0.49 1.87
CA TRP A 46 12.66 1.21 3.12
C TRP A 46 13.10 0.28 4.25
N ALA A 47 12.44 -0.86 4.43
CA ALA A 47 12.77 -1.85 5.45
C ALA A 47 14.19 -2.37 5.30
N LYS A 48 14.63 -2.65 4.06
CA LYS A 48 16.01 -3.05 3.75
C LYS A 48 17.02 -1.96 4.13
N ASP A 49 16.76 -0.71 3.75
CA ASP A 49 17.70 0.38 4.00
C ASP A 49 17.72 0.85 5.45
N PHE A 50 16.58 0.75 6.15
CA PHE A 50 16.45 0.94 7.59
C PHE A 50 17.25 -0.11 8.36
N SER A 51 17.03 -1.40 8.08
CA SER A 51 17.70 -2.51 8.78
C SER A 51 19.22 -2.54 8.57
N LYS A 52 19.73 -1.97 7.46
CA LYS A 52 21.18 -1.79 7.25
C LYS A 52 21.79 -0.75 8.21
N LYS A 53 21.01 0.25 8.61
CA LYS A 53 21.46 1.37 9.45
C LYS A 53 21.23 1.10 10.93
N ASN A 54 20.22 0.29 11.26
CA ASN A 54 19.86 -0.08 12.62
C ASN A 54 20.06 -1.58 12.81
N LYS A 55 21.20 -1.98 13.37
CA LYS A 55 21.56 -3.42 13.46
C LYS A 55 20.65 -4.19 14.41
N ASP A 56 20.19 -3.51 15.46
CA ASP A 56 19.38 -4.06 16.55
C ASP A 56 17.86 -3.92 16.29
N ALA A 57 17.46 -3.39 15.13
CA ALA A 57 16.05 -3.18 14.77
C ALA A 57 15.76 -3.65 13.33
N ARG A 58 14.75 -4.51 13.18
CA ARG A 58 14.35 -5.07 11.87
C ARG A 58 12.89 -4.87 11.59
N VAL A 59 12.59 -4.45 10.36
CA VAL A 59 11.23 -4.33 9.85
C VAL A 59 11.03 -5.41 8.78
N GLN A 60 10.00 -6.23 8.95
CA GLN A 60 9.56 -7.20 7.95
C GLN A 60 8.17 -6.81 7.45
N TYR A 61 7.95 -6.89 6.15
CA TYR A 61 6.67 -6.56 5.54
C TYR A 61 6.26 -7.61 4.52
N GLN A 62 5.03 -8.12 4.64
CA GLN A 62 4.46 -9.12 3.74
C GLN A 62 3.28 -8.54 2.93
N ALA A 63 3.38 -8.59 1.61
CA ALA A 63 2.26 -8.27 0.73
C ALA A 63 1.27 -9.43 0.70
N VAL A 64 0.11 -9.24 1.34
CA VAL A 64 -0.98 -10.23 1.44
C VAL A 64 -2.33 -9.69 0.94
N GLY A 65 -2.37 -8.42 0.53
CA GLY A 65 -3.59 -7.70 0.19
C GLY A 65 -4.13 -6.89 1.38
N SER A 66 -4.70 -5.73 1.09
CA SER A 66 -5.09 -4.72 2.08
C SER A 66 -6.16 -5.23 3.04
N GLY A 67 -7.12 -6.03 2.55
CA GLY A 67 -8.12 -6.66 3.41
C GLY A 67 -7.54 -7.73 4.35
N ALA A 68 -6.53 -8.48 3.92
CA ALA A 68 -5.85 -9.44 4.79
C ALA A 68 -5.00 -8.73 5.86
N GLY A 69 -4.32 -7.64 5.50
CA GLY A 69 -3.58 -6.80 6.45
C GLY A 69 -4.48 -6.21 7.54
N ILE A 70 -5.64 -5.65 7.17
CA ILE A 70 -6.62 -5.13 8.14
C ILE A 70 -7.10 -6.23 9.09
N ARG A 71 -7.40 -7.43 8.58
CA ARG A 71 -7.79 -8.56 9.44
C ARG A 71 -6.67 -8.99 10.38
N ALA A 72 -5.44 -9.04 9.90
CA ALA A 72 -4.28 -9.40 10.71
C ALA A 72 -4.03 -8.37 11.83
N PHE A 73 -4.23 -7.09 11.54
CA PHE A 73 -4.17 -5.97 12.49
C PHE A 73 -5.29 -6.04 13.53
N ILE A 74 -6.54 -6.29 13.13
CA ILE A 74 -7.63 -6.47 14.10
C ILE A 74 -7.37 -7.69 15.00
N ALA A 75 -6.78 -8.75 14.46
CA ALA A 75 -6.48 -9.98 15.18
C ALA A 75 -5.15 -9.99 15.94
N GLU A 76 -4.41 -8.86 15.98
CA GLU A 76 -3.12 -8.73 16.69
C GLU A 76 -2.04 -9.74 16.29
N THR A 77 -2.10 -10.22 15.05
CA THR A 77 -1.13 -11.18 14.50
C THR A 77 0.08 -10.51 13.84
N VAL A 78 0.08 -9.18 13.78
CA VAL A 78 1.14 -8.31 13.26
C VAL A 78 1.31 -7.10 14.15
N ASP A 79 2.48 -6.48 14.10
CA ASP A 79 2.83 -5.28 14.88
C ASP A 79 2.36 -3.99 14.18
N PHE A 80 2.16 -4.05 12.86
CA PHE A 80 1.52 -3.01 12.07
C PHE A 80 0.90 -3.63 10.80
N ALA A 81 0.05 -2.89 10.11
CA ALA A 81 -0.43 -3.30 8.79
C ALA A 81 -0.38 -2.15 7.80
N ALA A 82 -0.70 -2.42 6.54
CA ALA A 82 -0.91 -1.37 5.56
C ALA A 82 -2.10 -1.64 4.64
N SER A 83 -2.74 -0.57 4.21
CA SER A 83 -3.93 -0.63 3.36
C SER A 83 -4.06 0.60 2.47
N ASP A 84 -4.40 0.38 1.20
CA ASP A 84 -4.81 1.44 0.25
C ASP A 84 -6.31 1.74 0.35
N ALA A 85 -7.02 0.92 1.13
CA ALA A 85 -8.38 1.15 1.57
C ALA A 85 -8.31 1.39 3.09
N ALA A 86 -8.14 2.64 3.52
CA ALA A 86 -8.09 2.97 4.94
C ALA A 86 -9.26 2.30 5.69
N MET A 87 -9.03 1.92 6.95
CA MET A 87 -10.04 1.20 7.72
C MET A 87 -11.34 2.01 7.76
N ASN A 88 -12.46 1.35 7.45
CA ASN A 88 -13.77 1.96 7.63
C ASN A 88 -14.18 1.94 9.11
N ASP A 89 -15.25 2.64 9.47
CA ASP A 89 -15.67 2.79 10.86
C ASP A 89 -16.02 1.43 11.52
N GLU A 90 -16.56 0.49 10.74
CA GLU A 90 -16.86 -0.87 11.23
C GLU A 90 -15.57 -1.64 11.56
N GLU A 91 -14.55 -1.54 10.73
CA GLU A 91 -13.24 -2.16 10.94
C GLU A 91 -12.49 -1.52 12.12
N ILE A 92 -12.56 -0.19 12.24
CA ILE A 92 -12.00 0.58 13.36
C ILE A 92 -12.65 0.13 14.67
N SER A 93 -13.98 -0.04 14.70
CA SER A 93 -14.71 -0.48 15.91
C SER A 93 -14.33 -1.88 16.40
N LYS A 94 -13.67 -2.69 15.56
CA LYS A 94 -13.21 -4.04 15.87
C LYS A 94 -11.79 -4.09 16.41
N VAL A 95 -11.03 -2.99 16.34
CA VAL A 95 -9.69 -2.93 16.94
C VAL A 95 -9.83 -3.10 18.46
N PRO A 96 -9.01 -3.94 19.11
CA PRO A 96 -9.04 -4.07 20.55
C PRO A 96 -8.93 -2.71 21.23
N THR A 97 -9.90 -2.40 22.09
CA THR A 97 -10.02 -1.08 22.73
C THR A 97 -8.80 -0.69 23.56
N ASP A 98 -8.04 -1.67 24.02
CA ASP A 98 -6.83 -1.48 24.82
C ASP A 98 -5.57 -1.21 23.98
N LYS A 99 -5.66 -1.34 22.65
CA LYS A 99 -4.61 -1.03 21.67
C LYS A 99 -4.75 0.33 21.03
N GLY A 100 -5.97 0.75 20.71
CA GLY A 100 -6.23 1.92 19.89
C GLY A 100 -5.67 1.81 18.46
N VAL A 101 -5.96 2.80 17.62
CA VAL A 101 -5.52 2.80 16.21
C VAL A 101 -5.15 4.19 15.71
N VAL A 102 -4.09 4.24 14.91
CA VAL A 102 -3.66 5.42 14.14
C VAL A 102 -3.50 5.00 12.68
N LEU A 103 -4.05 5.80 11.77
CA LEU A 103 -3.95 5.58 10.32
C LEU A 103 -3.05 6.65 9.72
N LEU A 104 -1.87 6.28 9.22
CA LEU A 104 -0.89 7.22 8.69
C LEU A 104 -0.73 7.04 7.18
N PRO A 105 -1.14 7.99 6.33
CA PRO A 105 -0.75 7.97 4.92
C PRO A 105 0.77 8.11 4.82
N MET A 106 1.45 7.19 4.14
CA MET A 106 2.93 7.18 4.09
C MET A 106 3.49 7.52 2.71
N THR A 107 2.70 7.29 1.66
CA THR A 107 2.98 7.68 0.28
C THR A 107 1.66 7.74 -0.47
N ALA A 108 1.71 8.18 -1.72
CA ALA A 108 0.62 8.00 -2.67
C ALA A 108 1.10 7.33 -3.96
N GLY A 109 0.16 6.98 -4.83
CA GLY A 109 0.43 6.45 -6.16
C GLY A 109 -0.83 6.40 -7.01
N GLU A 110 -0.69 5.90 -8.23
CA GLU A 110 -1.76 5.79 -9.22
C GLU A 110 -2.14 4.32 -9.44
N VAL A 111 -3.41 4.08 -9.74
CA VAL A 111 -3.87 2.78 -10.26
C VAL A 111 -4.03 2.93 -11.77
N VAL A 112 -3.19 2.23 -12.52
CA VAL A 112 -3.16 2.27 -13.98
C VAL A 112 -3.84 1.08 -14.60
N LEU A 113 -4.30 1.26 -15.84
CA LEU A 113 -4.76 0.16 -16.68
C LEU A 113 -3.63 -0.30 -17.58
N SER A 114 -3.05 -1.44 -17.24
CA SER A 114 -2.07 -2.13 -18.07
C SER A 114 -2.77 -3.09 -19.02
N TYR A 115 -2.22 -3.26 -20.23
CA TYR A 115 -2.78 -4.13 -21.26
C TYR A 115 -1.73 -4.92 -22.02
N ASN A 116 -2.18 -5.88 -22.81
CA ASN A 116 -1.35 -6.71 -23.67
C ASN A 116 -1.90 -6.73 -25.10
N LEU A 117 -1.45 -5.75 -25.87
CA LEU A 117 -1.76 -5.61 -27.29
C LEU A 117 -0.49 -5.77 -28.13
N PRO A 118 -0.57 -6.36 -29.33
CA PRO A 118 0.57 -6.47 -30.25
C PRO A 118 1.21 -5.10 -30.50
N GLY A 119 2.54 -5.03 -30.39
CA GLY A 119 3.29 -3.79 -30.59
C GLY A 119 3.23 -2.78 -29.44
N SER A 120 2.43 -3.05 -28.39
CA SER A 120 2.28 -2.18 -27.20
C SER A 120 2.05 -0.71 -27.57
N PRO A 121 1.05 -0.41 -28.40
CA PRO A 121 0.83 0.94 -28.93
C PRO A 121 0.44 1.89 -27.79
N GLU A 122 0.68 3.19 -27.91
CA GLU A 122 0.25 4.17 -26.91
C GLU A 122 -1.28 4.36 -26.94
N LEU A 123 -2.01 3.58 -26.15
CA LEU A 123 -3.47 3.52 -26.16
C LEU A 123 -4.10 4.63 -25.29
N LYS A 124 -4.98 5.43 -25.90
CA LYS A 124 -5.94 6.30 -25.19
C LYS A 124 -7.23 5.54 -24.92
N LEU A 125 -7.71 5.57 -23.68
CA LEU A 125 -8.94 4.91 -23.27
C LEU A 125 -9.98 5.93 -22.82
N PRO A 126 -11.06 6.12 -23.59
CA PRO A 126 -12.19 6.95 -23.18
C PRO A 126 -12.80 6.45 -21.86
N ARG A 127 -13.40 7.38 -21.12
CA ARG A 127 -13.93 7.11 -19.79
C ARG A 127 -15.09 6.12 -19.79
N ASP A 128 -16.03 6.29 -20.73
CA ASP A 128 -17.18 5.41 -20.93
C ASP A 128 -16.75 4.00 -21.39
N VAL A 129 -15.77 3.92 -22.29
CA VAL A 129 -15.16 2.66 -22.74
C VAL A 129 -14.53 1.91 -21.55
N MET A 130 -13.78 2.60 -20.69
CA MET A 130 -13.23 2.00 -19.47
C MET A 130 -14.34 1.40 -18.60
N ILE A 131 -15.42 2.13 -18.36
CA ILE A 131 -16.56 1.64 -17.58
C ILE A 131 -17.18 0.38 -18.23
N ASP A 132 -17.43 0.43 -19.54
CA ASP A 132 -18.07 -0.68 -20.28
C ASP A 132 -17.21 -1.95 -20.32
N ILE A 133 -15.87 -1.83 -20.39
CA ILE A 133 -14.95 -2.96 -20.28
C ILE A 133 -15.14 -3.67 -18.94
N PHE A 134 -15.17 -2.91 -17.84
CA PHE A 134 -15.25 -3.48 -16.49
C PHE A 134 -16.69 -3.82 -16.04
N LEU A 135 -17.71 -3.33 -16.75
CA LEU A 135 -19.07 -3.88 -16.74
C LEU A 135 -19.21 -5.15 -17.61
N GLY A 136 -18.21 -5.45 -18.45
CA GLY A 136 -18.23 -6.59 -19.37
C GLY A 136 -19.24 -6.43 -20.52
N LYS A 137 -19.55 -5.18 -20.87
CA LYS A 137 -20.39 -4.79 -22.01
C LYS A 137 -19.60 -4.66 -23.30
N LEU A 138 -18.33 -4.28 -23.18
CA LEU A 138 -17.39 -4.13 -24.29
C LEU A 138 -16.34 -5.25 -24.18
N ASP A 139 -16.29 -6.12 -25.18
CA ASP A 139 -15.43 -7.31 -25.19
C ASP A 139 -14.52 -7.40 -26.43
N SER A 140 -14.40 -6.34 -27.23
CA SER A 140 -13.55 -6.28 -28.42
C SER A 140 -12.70 -5.01 -28.47
N TRP A 141 -11.42 -5.16 -28.82
CA TRP A 141 -10.50 -4.03 -29.02
C TRP A 141 -10.81 -3.19 -30.26
N LYS A 142 -11.68 -3.67 -31.16
CA LYS A 142 -12.16 -2.95 -32.35
C LYS A 142 -13.37 -2.05 -32.11
N ASP A 143 -13.80 -1.85 -30.86
CA ASP A 143 -14.90 -0.93 -30.55
C ASP A 143 -14.63 0.45 -31.19
N GLU A 144 -15.63 0.99 -31.89
CA GLU A 144 -15.51 2.23 -32.67
C GLU A 144 -15.02 3.40 -31.80
N ARG A 145 -15.42 3.45 -30.52
CA ARG A 145 -14.98 4.51 -29.59
C ARG A 145 -13.49 4.39 -29.25
N ILE A 146 -12.95 3.18 -29.19
CA ILE A 146 -11.50 2.96 -29.03
C ILE A 146 -10.79 3.42 -30.30
N ALA A 147 -11.30 3.05 -31.48
CA ALA A 147 -10.72 3.45 -32.76
C ALA A 147 -10.74 4.98 -32.96
N GLU A 148 -11.84 5.65 -32.65
CA GLU A 148 -11.99 7.11 -32.75
C GLU A 148 -10.99 7.86 -31.85
N ALA A 149 -10.74 7.35 -30.64
CA ALA A 149 -9.75 7.93 -29.73
C ALA A 149 -8.29 7.67 -30.18
N ASN A 150 -8.08 6.71 -31.08
CA ASN A 150 -6.77 6.20 -31.48
C ASN A 150 -6.63 6.03 -33.01
N PRO A 151 -6.80 7.10 -33.82
CA PRO A 151 -6.86 6.99 -35.29
C PRO A 151 -5.56 6.48 -35.93
N ASP A 152 -4.44 6.55 -35.22
CA ASP A 152 -3.11 6.14 -35.70
C ASP A 152 -2.71 4.73 -35.24
N ILE A 153 -3.60 4.00 -34.54
CA ILE A 153 -3.35 2.65 -34.02
C ILE A 153 -4.15 1.63 -34.84
N ASP A 154 -3.47 0.62 -35.38
CA ASP A 154 -4.13 -0.55 -35.98
C ASP A 154 -4.59 -1.49 -34.86
N LEU A 155 -5.85 -1.34 -34.43
CA LEU A 155 -6.42 -2.10 -33.32
C LEU A 155 -6.68 -3.57 -33.73
N PRO A 156 -6.19 -4.55 -32.95
CA PRO A 156 -6.38 -5.95 -33.29
C PRO A 156 -7.84 -6.37 -33.13
N ASP A 157 -8.26 -7.40 -33.87
CA ASP A 157 -9.56 -8.07 -33.71
C ASP A 157 -9.58 -9.04 -32.52
N ASP A 158 -8.92 -8.66 -31.43
CA ASP A 158 -8.78 -9.47 -30.25
C ASP A 158 -9.93 -9.21 -29.28
N LYS A 159 -10.38 -10.27 -28.61
CA LYS A 159 -11.29 -10.13 -27.48
C LYS A 159 -10.58 -9.49 -26.30
N ILE A 160 -11.29 -8.61 -25.60
CA ILE A 160 -10.81 -8.04 -24.34
C ILE A 160 -10.93 -9.08 -23.24
N THR A 161 -9.80 -9.40 -22.61
CA THR A 161 -9.76 -10.25 -21.42
C THR A 161 -9.48 -9.40 -20.18
N VAL A 162 -10.49 -9.18 -19.35
CA VAL A 162 -10.29 -8.43 -18.11
C VAL A 162 -9.59 -9.30 -17.06
N VAL A 163 -8.48 -8.77 -16.53
CA VAL A 163 -7.76 -9.32 -15.39
C VAL A 163 -8.04 -8.45 -14.17
N ARG A 164 -8.53 -9.07 -13.11
CA ARG A 164 -8.87 -8.43 -11.84
C ARG A 164 -8.15 -9.08 -10.67
N ARG A 165 -8.18 -8.43 -9.51
CA ARG A 165 -7.65 -9.01 -8.26
C ARG A 165 -8.50 -10.17 -7.76
N SER A 166 -7.88 -11.29 -7.41
CA SER A 166 -8.54 -12.45 -6.79
C SER A 166 -8.67 -12.33 -5.28
N ASP A 167 -7.79 -11.55 -4.66
CA ASP A 167 -7.72 -11.30 -3.22
C ASP A 167 -8.36 -9.96 -2.83
N SER A 168 -8.69 -9.81 -1.54
CA SER A 168 -9.26 -8.58 -0.99
C SER A 168 -8.22 -7.44 -1.00
N SER A 169 -8.51 -6.39 -1.75
CA SER A 169 -7.51 -5.52 -2.35
C SER A 169 -7.86 -4.04 -2.21
N GLY A 170 -6.92 -3.23 -1.71
CA GLY A 170 -7.04 -1.77 -1.70
C GLY A 170 -6.97 -1.16 -3.11
N THR A 171 -6.14 -1.72 -3.99
CA THR A 171 -6.13 -1.34 -5.42
C THR A 171 -7.51 -1.53 -6.07
N THR A 172 -8.23 -2.59 -5.69
CA THR A 172 -9.61 -2.83 -6.16
C THR A 172 -10.59 -1.85 -5.54
N TYR A 173 -10.44 -1.53 -4.25
CA TYR A 173 -11.22 -0.49 -3.60
C TYR A 173 -11.09 0.83 -4.36
N VAL A 174 -9.87 1.31 -4.57
CA VAL A 174 -9.61 2.57 -5.29
C VAL A 174 -10.16 2.53 -6.73
N PHE A 175 -9.92 1.45 -7.47
CA PHE A 175 -10.39 1.31 -8.85
C PHE A 175 -11.92 1.29 -8.95
N THR A 176 -12.58 0.48 -8.13
CA THR A 176 -14.05 0.38 -8.11
C THR A 176 -14.69 1.65 -7.53
N GLY A 177 -14.02 2.34 -6.61
CA GLY A 177 -14.41 3.63 -6.09
C GLY A 177 -14.41 4.71 -7.17
N HIS A 178 -13.40 4.71 -8.05
CA HIS A 178 -13.42 5.56 -9.24
C HIS A 178 -14.60 5.21 -10.14
N LEU A 179 -14.71 3.95 -10.59
CA LEU A 179 -15.79 3.53 -11.51
C LEU A 179 -17.19 3.83 -10.97
N ALA A 180 -17.44 3.58 -9.68
CA ALA A 180 -18.72 3.89 -9.03
C ALA A 180 -18.97 5.40 -8.90
N ALA A 181 -17.93 6.22 -8.71
CA ALA A 181 -18.09 7.68 -8.67
C ALA A 181 -18.43 8.29 -10.04
N VAL A 182 -18.12 7.58 -11.13
CA VAL A 182 -18.24 8.09 -12.50
C VAL A 182 -19.31 7.40 -13.34
N SER A 183 -19.94 6.35 -12.80
CA SER A 183 -21.00 5.59 -13.44
C SER A 183 -22.01 5.12 -12.41
N GLU A 184 -23.24 5.64 -12.48
CA GLU A 184 -24.36 5.19 -11.64
C GLU A 184 -24.63 3.70 -11.85
N GLU A 185 -24.57 3.23 -13.09
CA GLU A 185 -24.76 1.81 -13.40
C GLU A 185 -23.70 0.92 -12.74
N PHE A 186 -22.43 1.33 -12.76
CA PHE A 186 -21.38 0.59 -12.07
C PHE A 186 -21.60 0.60 -10.56
N ALA A 187 -21.98 1.76 -9.99
CA ALA A 187 -22.29 1.89 -8.57
C ALA A 187 -23.43 0.95 -8.13
N GLU A 188 -24.47 0.82 -8.95
CA GLU A 188 -25.62 -0.04 -8.66
C GLU A 188 -25.32 -1.54 -8.87
N GLN A 189 -24.64 -1.90 -9.95
CA GLN A 189 -24.44 -3.31 -10.30
C GLN A 189 -23.24 -3.96 -9.59
N VAL A 190 -22.15 -3.20 -9.41
CA VAL A 190 -20.88 -3.72 -8.88
C VAL A 190 -20.53 -3.07 -7.53
N GLY A 191 -20.73 -1.75 -7.44
CA GLY A 191 -20.43 -0.95 -6.26
C GLY A 191 -18.93 -0.76 -6.02
N HIS A 192 -18.61 -0.36 -4.79
CA HIS A 192 -17.26 0.01 -4.36
C HIS A 192 -16.84 -0.86 -3.17
N GLY A 193 -15.68 -1.51 -3.26
CA GLY A 193 -15.18 -2.31 -2.15
C GLY A 193 -13.82 -2.96 -2.40
N LYS A 194 -13.22 -3.47 -1.33
CA LYS A 194 -11.99 -4.27 -1.39
C LYS A 194 -12.18 -5.60 -2.14
N SER A 195 -13.43 -6.07 -2.20
CA SER A 195 -13.91 -7.20 -2.98
C SER A 195 -15.30 -6.84 -3.50
N VAL A 196 -15.58 -7.14 -4.78
CA VAL A 196 -16.86 -6.85 -5.44
C VAL A 196 -17.30 -8.05 -6.27
N ASN A 197 -18.59 -8.12 -6.59
CA ASN A 197 -19.15 -9.12 -7.49
C ASN A 197 -19.08 -8.60 -8.92
N TRP A 198 -18.08 -9.05 -9.69
CA TRP A 198 -17.95 -8.67 -11.09
C TRP A 198 -19.09 -9.26 -11.95
N PRO A 199 -19.63 -8.50 -12.92
CA PRO A 199 -20.82 -8.90 -13.70
C PRO A 199 -20.54 -10.01 -14.73
N LYS A 200 -19.26 -10.31 -14.99
CA LYS A 200 -18.79 -11.37 -15.87
C LYS A 200 -17.70 -12.20 -15.20
N SER A 201 -17.45 -13.37 -15.76
CA SER A 201 -16.32 -14.23 -15.35
C SER A 201 -14.99 -13.64 -15.85
N PHE A 202 -14.45 -12.70 -15.09
CA PHE A 202 -13.12 -12.13 -15.33
C PHE A 202 -12.00 -12.98 -14.72
N VAL A 203 -10.81 -12.92 -15.33
CA VAL A 203 -9.63 -13.66 -14.87
C VAL A 203 -9.17 -13.05 -13.53
N GLY A 204 -9.12 -13.88 -12.49
CA GLY A 204 -8.64 -13.46 -11.17
C GLY A 204 -7.17 -13.80 -10.98
N ALA A 205 -6.37 -12.83 -10.56
CA ALA A 205 -4.98 -13.06 -10.14
C ALA A 205 -4.69 -12.34 -8.82
N PRO A 206 -3.84 -12.91 -7.94
CA PRO A 206 -3.60 -12.33 -6.62
C PRO A 206 -2.59 -11.18 -6.69
N LYS A 207 -2.80 -10.15 -5.89
CA LYS A 207 -1.87 -9.01 -5.69
C LYS A 207 -1.53 -8.28 -7.00
N ASN A 208 -0.73 -7.22 -6.91
CA ASN A 208 -0.28 -6.49 -8.11
C ASN A 208 0.66 -7.35 -8.98
N ASP A 209 1.58 -8.12 -8.37
CA ASP A 209 2.52 -8.97 -9.11
C ASP A 209 1.83 -10.07 -9.92
N GLY A 210 0.80 -10.70 -9.35
CA GLY A 210 0.03 -11.73 -10.06
C GLY A 210 -0.83 -11.16 -11.18
N VAL A 211 -1.49 -10.02 -10.96
CA VAL A 211 -2.25 -9.33 -12.02
C VAL A 211 -1.34 -8.87 -13.15
N ALA A 212 -0.22 -8.22 -12.83
CA ALA A 212 0.77 -7.79 -13.83
C ALA A 212 1.29 -9.00 -14.64
N ALA A 213 1.63 -10.11 -13.99
CA ALA A 213 2.07 -11.32 -14.68
C ALA A 213 0.99 -11.89 -15.61
N MET A 214 -0.27 -11.91 -15.15
CA MET A 214 -1.40 -12.45 -15.91
C MET A 214 -1.73 -11.60 -17.14
N ILE A 215 -1.70 -10.25 -17.02
CA ILE A 215 -1.85 -9.33 -18.17
C ILE A 215 -0.77 -9.66 -19.21
N LYS A 216 0.50 -9.70 -18.79
CA LYS A 216 1.64 -9.98 -19.68
C LYS A 216 1.55 -11.33 -20.40
N GLN A 217 0.95 -12.34 -19.78
CA GLN A 217 0.83 -13.69 -20.35
C GLN A 217 -0.39 -13.88 -21.25
N THR A 218 -1.36 -12.96 -21.21
CA THR A 218 -2.66 -13.12 -21.87
C THR A 218 -2.83 -12.09 -22.98
N PRO A 219 -2.71 -12.46 -24.27
CA PRO A 219 -2.99 -11.56 -25.38
C PRO A 219 -4.41 -10.98 -25.30
N GLY A 220 -4.57 -9.69 -25.62
CA GLY A 220 -5.84 -8.98 -25.52
C GLY A 220 -6.25 -8.63 -24.08
N ALA A 221 -5.41 -8.90 -23.08
CA ALA A 221 -5.75 -8.60 -21.70
C ALA A 221 -5.67 -7.11 -21.36
N ILE A 222 -6.51 -6.69 -20.41
CA ILE A 222 -6.42 -5.42 -19.71
C ILE A 222 -6.70 -5.65 -18.23
N GLY A 223 -5.99 -4.97 -17.34
CA GLY A 223 -6.25 -5.05 -15.91
C GLY A 223 -5.66 -3.86 -15.15
N TYR A 224 -6.09 -3.70 -13.91
CA TYR A 224 -5.68 -2.59 -13.05
C TYR A 224 -4.56 -3.02 -12.10
N ILE A 225 -3.47 -2.24 -12.06
CA ILE A 225 -2.33 -2.44 -11.16
C ILE A 225 -1.80 -1.09 -10.67
N GLU A 226 -1.01 -1.11 -9.61
CA GLU A 226 -0.27 0.09 -9.17
C GLU A 226 0.80 0.48 -10.22
N TYR A 227 0.96 1.78 -10.47
CA TYR A 227 1.87 2.35 -11.49
C TYR A 227 3.30 1.80 -11.42
N GLY A 228 3.92 1.78 -10.23
CA GLY A 228 5.27 1.27 -10.01
C GLY A 228 5.45 -0.20 -10.44
N TYR A 229 4.41 -1.03 -10.35
CA TYR A 229 4.45 -2.40 -10.88
C TYR A 229 4.46 -2.45 -12.42
N ALA A 230 3.69 -1.58 -13.08
CA ALA A 230 3.68 -1.49 -14.53
C ALA A 230 5.05 -1.01 -15.05
N GLU A 231 5.58 0.07 -14.46
CA GLU A 231 6.89 0.64 -14.78
C GLU A 231 8.03 -0.37 -14.58
N ALA A 232 8.08 -1.01 -13.41
CA ALA A 232 9.14 -1.96 -13.08
C ALA A 232 9.15 -3.19 -14.00
N THR A 233 8.03 -3.48 -14.67
CA THR A 233 7.90 -4.63 -15.59
C THR A 233 7.83 -4.22 -17.07
N GLY A 234 7.94 -2.92 -17.36
CA GLY A 234 7.88 -2.36 -18.71
C GLY A 234 6.55 -2.63 -19.43
N GLN A 235 5.44 -2.68 -18.69
CA GLN A 235 4.12 -2.91 -19.27
C GLN A 235 3.53 -1.60 -19.81
N PRO A 236 2.87 -1.64 -20.98
CA PRO A 236 2.19 -0.47 -21.49
C PRO A 236 0.99 -0.11 -20.61
N MET A 237 0.77 1.18 -20.42
CA MET A 237 -0.31 1.74 -19.60
C MET A 237 -1.21 2.59 -20.48
N ALA A 238 -2.52 2.54 -20.23
CA ALA A 238 -3.47 3.34 -20.98
C ALA A 238 -3.44 4.80 -20.51
N ILE A 239 -3.54 5.72 -21.47
CA ILE A 239 -3.78 7.13 -21.23
C ILE A 239 -5.28 7.29 -20.98
N LEU A 240 -5.66 7.69 -19.78
CA LEU A 240 -7.07 7.70 -19.39
C LEU A 240 -7.68 9.08 -19.61
N GLN A 241 -8.92 9.10 -20.08
CA GLN A 241 -9.69 10.33 -20.13
C GLN A 241 -10.13 10.75 -18.72
N ASN A 242 -9.74 11.95 -18.28
CA ASN A 242 -10.10 12.50 -16.99
C ASN A 242 -11.45 13.23 -17.00
N LYS A 243 -11.83 13.77 -15.84
CA LYS A 243 -13.08 14.49 -15.63
C LYS A 243 -13.23 15.74 -16.53
N ALA A 244 -12.12 16.38 -16.88
CA ALA A 244 -12.11 17.54 -17.79
C ALA A 244 -12.22 17.15 -19.28
N GLY A 245 -12.21 15.84 -19.58
CA GLY A 245 -12.25 15.32 -20.96
C GLY A 245 -10.87 15.17 -21.60
N ASN A 246 -9.79 15.45 -20.87
CA ASN A 246 -8.42 15.35 -21.37
C ASN A 246 -7.87 13.93 -21.21
N PHE A 247 -7.05 13.49 -22.16
CA PHE A 247 -6.32 12.23 -22.04
C PHE A 247 -5.00 12.46 -21.30
N VAL A 248 -4.92 11.92 -20.08
CA VAL A 248 -3.79 12.13 -19.16
C VAL A 248 -2.99 10.84 -18.99
N LYS A 249 -1.68 10.92 -19.20
CA LYS A 249 -0.75 9.82 -18.95
C LYS A 249 -0.56 9.68 -17.43
N PRO A 250 -0.41 8.47 -16.88
CA PRO A 250 0.02 8.32 -15.50
C PRO A 250 1.45 8.81 -15.33
N GLY A 251 1.81 9.23 -14.13
CA GLY A 251 3.11 9.77 -13.77
C GLY A 251 3.06 10.66 -12.52
N GLU A 252 4.25 11.04 -12.05
CA GLU A 252 4.39 11.82 -10.80
C GLU A 252 3.57 13.13 -10.83
N GLU A 253 3.65 13.90 -11.92
CA GLU A 253 3.00 15.22 -12.00
C GLU A 253 1.48 15.11 -12.14
N SER A 254 0.98 14.16 -12.94
CA SER A 254 -0.47 13.92 -13.08
C SER A 254 -1.09 13.36 -11.79
N GLY A 255 -0.34 12.53 -11.08
CA GLY A 255 -0.73 11.99 -9.78
C GLY A 255 -0.74 13.07 -8.69
N LYS A 256 0.25 13.97 -8.66
CA LYS A 256 0.21 15.16 -7.79
C LYS A 256 -0.99 16.04 -8.10
N ALA A 257 -1.28 16.29 -9.38
CA ALA A 257 -2.45 17.07 -9.79
C ALA A 257 -3.76 16.42 -9.32
N ALA A 258 -3.87 15.08 -9.39
CA ALA A 258 -5.02 14.34 -8.87
C ALA A 258 -5.21 14.52 -7.36
N LEU A 259 -4.12 14.43 -6.60
CA LEU A 259 -4.14 14.52 -5.14
C LEU A 259 -4.22 15.96 -4.61
N ALA A 260 -4.07 16.97 -5.47
CA ALA A 260 -4.16 18.38 -5.06
C ALA A 260 -5.55 18.76 -4.51
N SER A 261 -6.58 18.00 -4.88
CA SER A 261 -7.95 18.15 -4.38
C SER A 261 -8.24 17.40 -3.08
N ALA A 262 -7.26 16.67 -2.53
CA ALA A 262 -7.44 15.88 -1.32
C ALA A 262 -7.55 16.79 -0.08
N GLU A 263 -8.73 16.81 0.53
CA GLU A 263 -8.98 17.52 1.78
C GLU A 263 -9.09 16.53 2.95
N PHE A 264 -8.10 16.57 3.85
CA PHE A 264 -8.14 15.75 5.06
C PHE A 264 -9.17 16.31 6.05
N PRO A 265 -9.97 15.46 6.69
CA PRO A 265 -10.88 15.88 7.75
C PRO A 265 -10.16 16.68 8.85
N SER A 266 -10.87 17.63 9.45
CA SER A 266 -10.44 18.33 10.66
C SER A 266 -10.97 17.66 11.94
N THR A 267 -11.56 16.48 11.81
CA THR A 267 -12.17 15.71 12.90
C THR A 267 -11.24 14.61 13.37
N ASP A 268 -11.51 14.11 14.57
CA ASP A 268 -10.86 12.92 15.07
C ASP A 268 -11.41 11.66 14.36
N LEU A 269 -10.61 10.61 14.40
CA LEU A 269 -10.96 9.29 13.94
C LEU A 269 -12.14 8.78 14.77
N PRO A 270 -13.23 8.29 14.15
CA PRO A 270 -14.41 7.84 14.89
C PRO A 270 -14.07 6.82 15.97
N GLY A 271 -14.42 7.13 17.22
CA GLY A 271 -14.16 6.28 18.39
C GLY A 271 -12.82 6.52 19.09
N TYR A 272 -11.96 7.42 18.60
CA TYR A 272 -10.63 7.69 19.14
C TYR A 272 -10.37 9.20 19.29
N GLU A 273 -10.89 9.80 20.37
CA GLU A 273 -10.68 11.22 20.68
C GLU A 273 -9.18 11.58 20.74
N GLY A 274 -8.81 12.72 20.17
CA GLY A 274 -7.43 13.19 20.08
C GLY A 274 -6.60 12.48 19.01
N THR A 275 -7.19 11.57 18.22
CA THR A 275 -6.53 10.91 17.10
C THR A 275 -7.02 11.50 15.78
N PRO A 276 -6.19 12.18 14.97
CA PRO A 276 -6.68 12.82 13.76
C PRO A 276 -7.17 11.81 12.72
N ASP A 277 -8.31 12.08 12.09
CA ASP A 277 -8.79 11.29 10.94
C ASP A 277 -8.00 11.69 9.68
N LEU A 278 -7.01 10.87 9.32
CA LEU A 278 -6.20 11.06 8.12
C LEU A 278 -6.69 10.25 6.92
N ARG A 279 -7.97 9.86 6.88
CA ARG A 279 -8.58 9.19 5.73
C ARG A 279 -9.03 10.22 4.70
N VAL A 280 -8.69 10.02 3.44
CA VAL A 280 -9.07 10.92 2.33
C VAL A 280 -9.18 10.14 1.03
N TRP A 281 -10.13 10.53 0.18
CA TRP A 281 -10.42 9.89 -1.10
C TRP A 281 -10.59 10.95 -2.19
N VAL A 282 -9.97 10.73 -3.34
CA VAL A 282 -10.15 11.56 -4.55
C VAL A 282 -10.67 10.67 -5.70
N SER A 283 -11.90 10.19 -5.56
CA SER A 283 -12.44 9.16 -6.46
C SER A 283 -12.64 9.61 -7.90
N ASP A 284 -12.80 10.91 -8.17
CA ASP A 284 -12.84 11.47 -9.53
C ASP A 284 -12.22 12.89 -9.51
N PRO A 285 -10.87 12.96 -9.48
CA PRO A 285 -10.15 14.21 -9.27
C PRO A 285 -10.52 15.28 -10.31
N ALA A 286 -10.61 16.53 -9.85
CA ALA A 286 -10.74 17.68 -10.73
C ALA A 286 -9.35 18.18 -11.18
N GLY A 287 -9.30 18.88 -12.31
CA GLY A 287 -8.08 19.48 -12.85
C GLY A 287 -7.74 18.94 -14.24
N ASP A 288 -7.22 19.81 -15.10
CA ASP A 288 -6.99 19.50 -16.51
C ASP A 288 -5.93 18.41 -16.71
N ASP A 289 -4.93 18.37 -15.84
CA ASP A 289 -3.79 17.43 -15.87
C ASP A 289 -3.91 16.30 -14.81
N ALA A 290 -5.02 16.22 -14.10
CA ALA A 290 -5.20 15.22 -13.05
C ALA A 290 -5.39 13.82 -13.64
N TYR A 291 -4.58 12.85 -13.18
CA TYR A 291 -4.81 11.45 -13.52
C TYR A 291 -6.09 10.94 -12.84
N PRO A 292 -6.93 10.11 -13.49
CA PRO A 292 -8.26 9.83 -12.95
C PRO A 292 -8.28 8.96 -11.69
N ILE A 293 -7.23 8.16 -11.44
CA ILE A 293 -7.22 7.15 -10.38
C ILE A 293 -5.93 7.23 -9.57
N ALA A 294 -5.96 8.01 -8.49
CA ALA A 294 -4.86 8.16 -7.55
C ALA A 294 -5.35 7.96 -6.11
N THR A 295 -4.45 7.52 -5.23
CA THR A 295 -4.77 7.32 -3.81
C THR A 295 -3.54 7.50 -2.92
N PHE A 296 -3.78 7.82 -1.66
CA PHE A 296 -2.82 7.55 -0.60
C PHE A 296 -2.86 6.06 -0.21
N THR A 297 -1.83 5.62 0.51
CA THR A 297 -1.81 4.31 1.17
C THR A 297 -1.38 4.49 2.62
N TRP A 298 -2.10 3.82 3.52
CA TRP A 298 -2.01 4.03 4.96
C TRP A 298 -1.25 2.90 5.64
N MET A 299 -0.35 3.22 6.56
CA MET A 299 0.05 2.30 7.63
C MET A 299 -1.00 2.34 8.75
N LEU A 300 -1.34 1.17 9.26
CA LEU A 300 -2.26 0.95 10.37
C LEU A 300 -1.40 0.58 11.59
N LEU A 301 -1.48 1.37 12.64
CA LEU A 301 -0.58 1.31 13.80
C LEU A 301 -1.41 1.31 15.08
N TYR A 302 -0.96 0.57 16.10
CA TYR A 302 -1.57 0.64 17.43
C TYR A 302 -1.12 1.90 18.16
N GLN A 303 -2.02 2.49 18.95
CA GLN A 303 -1.66 3.55 19.90
C GLN A 303 -0.87 2.98 21.07
N HIS A 304 -1.20 1.77 21.49
CA HIS A 304 -0.60 1.10 22.64
C HIS A 304 -0.11 -0.30 22.24
N GLN A 305 1.19 -0.54 22.41
CA GLN A 305 1.83 -1.83 22.18
C GLN A 305 3.14 -1.90 22.97
N ASP A 306 3.89 -2.98 22.79
CA ASP A 306 5.24 -3.10 23.34
C ASP A 306 6.12 -1.91 22.92
N GLU A 307 6.78 -1.28 23.89
CA GLU A 307 7.47 0.00 23.67
C GLU A 307 8.71 -0.15 22.79
N GLU A 308 9.44 -1.28 22.88
CA GLU A 308 10.57 -1.53 21.99
C GLU A 308 10.08 -1.63 20.53
N LYS A 309 8.99 -2.35 20.29
CA LYS A 309 8.36 -2.41 18.96
C LYS A 309 7.83 -1.06 18.49
N ALA A 310 7.18 -0.30 19.38
CA ALA A 310 6.66 1.01 19.04
C ALA A 310 7.78 1.98 18.66
N GLN A 311 8.91 1.98 19.37
CA GLN A 311 10.07 2.79 19.04
C GLN A 311 10.62 2.44 17.66
N VAL A 312 10.77 1.13 17.34
CA VAL A 312 11.20 0.70 16.00
C VAL A 312 10.24 1.19 14.91
N LEU A 313 8.93 1.17 15.17
CA LEU A 313 7.93 1.66 14.23
C LEU A 313 8.01 3.18 14.05
N ARG A 314 8.16 3.95 15.12
CA ARG A 314 8.37 5.41 15.04
C ARG A 314 9.61 5.75 14.23
N ASP A 315 10.73 5.07 14.49
CA ASP A 315 11.97 5.26 13.72
C ASP A 315 11.81 4.89 12.24
N PHE A 316 11.05 3.83 11.95
CA PHE A 316 10.78 3.39 10.59
C PHE A 316 9.88 4.38 9.83
N ILE A 317 8.85 4.90 10.50
CA ILE A 317 7.96 5.94 9.96
C ILE A 317 8.77 7.22 9.72
N GLU A 318 9.58 7.67 10.68
CA GLU A 318 10.46 8.84 10.51
C GLU A 318 11.42 8.65 9.33
N TYR A 319 12.02 7.46 9.20
CA TYR A 319 12.84 7.14 8.04
C TYR A 319 12.04 7.29 6.74
N GLY A 320 10.83 6.73 6.68
CA GLY A 320 9.91 6.81 5.54
C GLY A 320 9.59 8.26 5.16
N LEU A 321 9.20 9.08 6.13
CA LEU A 321 8.83 10.50 5.94
C LEU A 321 10.00 11.40 5.55
N THR A 322 11.24 10.99 5.85
CA THR A 322 12.44 11.80 5.59
C THR A 322 13.28 11.26 4.43
N LYS A 323 14.11 10.25 4.70
CA LYS A 323 15.05 9.68 3.73
C LYS A 323 14.33 8.82 2.70
N GLY A 324 13.29 8.11 3.12
CA GLY A 324 12.48 7.20 2.31
C GLY A 324 11.68 7.90 1.22
N GLN A 325 11.14 9.10 1.49
CA GLN A 325 10.40 9.87 0.48
C GLN A 325 11.20 10.14 -0.80
N LYS A 326 12.53 10.22 -0.71
CA LYS A 326 13.42 10.45 -1.87
C LYS A 326 13.49 9.24 -2.82
N ASP A 327 12.98 8.10 -2.39
CA ASP A 327 12.90 6.88 -3.19
C ASP A 327 11.55 6.76 -3.91
N ALA A 328 10.49 7.43 -3.43
CA ALA A 328 9.13 7.30 -3.97
C ALA A 328 9.06 7.61 -5.47
N PRO A 329 9.47 8.79 -5.97
CA PRO A 329 9.44 9.10 -7.41
C PRO A 329 10.17 8.08 -8.29
N LYS A 330 11.32 7.59 -7.82
CA LYS A 330 12.16 6.63 -8.57
C LYS A 330 11.53 5.25 -8.70
N MET A 331 10.51 4.97 -7.90
CA MET A 331 9.81 3.71 -7.83
C MET A 331 8.36 3.84 -8.30
N GLY A 332 7.98 5.00 -8.86
CA GLY A 332 6.63 5.25 -9.37
C GLY A 332 5.61 5.69 -8.32
N TYR A 333 6.06 6.07 -7.12
CA TYR A 333 5.18 6.60 -6.08
C TYR A 333 5.25 8.13 -6.02
N ILE A 334 4.17 8.73 -5.53
CA ILE A 334 4.06 10.16 -5.32
C ILE A 334 4.47 10.45 -3.87
N PRO A 335 5.49 11.30 -3.66
CA PRO A 335 5.90 11.68 -2.31
C PRO A 335 4.80 12.51 -1.64
N LEU A 336 4.68 12.39 -0.32
CA LEU A 336 3.71 13.21 0.42
C LEU A 336 4.05 14.70 0.31
N PRO A 337 3.07 15.59 0.10
CA PRO A 337 3.29 17.02 0.19
C PRO A 337 3.58 17.42 1.64
N ASP A 338 4.31 18.53 1.84
CA ASP A 338 4.83 18.93 3.15
C ASP A 338 3.74 19.11 4.21
N ASN A 339 2.56 19.60 3.82
CA ASN A 339 1.41 19.77 4.73
C ASN A 339 0.86 18.43 5.22
N VAL A 340 0.85 17.39 4.37
CA VAL A 340 0.41 16.04 4.76
C VAL A 340 1.48 15.37 5.59
N LYS A 341 2.75 15.51 5.21
CA LYS A 341 3.87 15.02 6.01
C LYS A 341 3.84 15.57 7.44
N ALA A 342 3.60 16.88 7.62
CA ALA A 342 3.50 17.48 8.95
C ALA A 342 2.35 16.88 9.79
N LYS A 343 1.19 16.61 9.17
CA LYS A 343 0.06 15.93 9.85
C LYS A 343 0.44 14.51 10.28
N VAL A 344 1.18 13.78 9.43
CA VAL A 344 1.64 12.42 9.73
C VAL A 344 2.70 12.42 10.83
N GLU A 345 3.64 13.36 10.83
CA GLU A 345 4.65 13.51 11.89
C GLU A 345 4.01 13.81 13.25
N ASP A 346 2.94 14.59 13.29
CA ASP A 346 2.21 14.87 14.52
C ASP A 346 1.43 13.64 15.02
N ALA A 347 0.67 12.99 14.12
CA ALA A 347 -0.08 11.78 14.45
C ALA A 347 0.82 10.59 14.84
N MET A 348 2.05 10.51 14.30
CA MET A 348 3.03 9.48 14.64
C MET A 348 3.37 9.48 16.15
N LYS A 349 3.24 10.60 16.85
CA LYS A 349 3.50 10.70 18.30
C LYS A 349 2.53 9.83 19.13
N LEU A 350 1.38 9.48 18.57
CA LEU A 350 0.39 8.62 19.21
C LEU A 350 0.76 7.13 19.14
N VAL A 351 1.78 6.75 18.35
CA VAL A 351 2.20 5.35 18.18
C VAL A 351 3.03 4.92 19.37
N GLY A 352 2.52 3.98 20.17
CA GLY A 352 3.16 3.52 21.41
C GLY A 352 3.08 4.50 22.57
N GLY A 353 2.03 5.32 22.63
CA GLY A 353 1.77 6.13 23.82
C GLY A 353 1.54 5.25 25.06
N GLU A 354 1.94 5.73 26.23
CA GLU A 354 1.44 5.18 27.49
C GLU A 354 -0.07 5.46 27.61
N LYS A 355 -0.81 4.55 28.27
CA LYS A 355 -2.26 4.68 28.45
C LYS A 355 -2.67 5.82 29.36
#